data_AF-A0A2V9LJW4-F1
#
_entry.id   AF-A0A2V9LJW4-F1
#
_cell.length_a   1.000
_cell.length_b   1.000
_cell.length_c   1.000
_cell.angle_alpha   90.00
_cell.angle_beta   90.00
_cell.angle_gamma   90.00
#
_symmetry.space_group_name_H-M   'P 1'
#
loop_
_entity.id
_entity.type
_entity.pdbx_description
1 polymer ?
#
loop_
_entity_poly.entity_id
_entity_poly.type
_entity_poly.pdbx_seq_one_letter_code
_entity_poly.pdbx_strand_id
1 'polypeptide(L)'
;MELKGRGRRATVSLLAVPVCYCLAARLAEAQTETPSPQAPPPSAQSGKQNKQTPYPTQLNLELHATPEDAKRILSSVDGLLNFSSEHSGLPVHSHVQGQLIDRKGVKEKKETELSKADVMARLERSALVLKKLGLVPRDLDLRSFMLDTTNDPLAGFYDPATKIFYMLDWVPVEAQLPVMAHELTHALQDQYVGLEKWMKIAAAGG
;
A
#
# COMPACT_ATOMS: atom_id res chain seq x y z
N MET A 1 -6.48 67.19 27.46
CA MET A 1 -5.44 67.24 26.43
C MET A 1 -5.54 65.95 25.62
N GLU A 2 -6.20 66.06 24.46
CA GLU A 2 -6.33 65.00 23.46
C GLU A 2 -4.97 64.68 22.82
N LEU A 3 -4.66 63.39 22.67
CA LEU A 3 -3.68 62.93 21.67
C LEU A 3 -4.35 61.96 20.71
N LYS A 4 -4.51 62.50 19.51
CA LYS A 4 -5.07 61.99 18.27
C LYS A 4 -4.12 60.96 17.65
N GLY A 5 -4.54 59.70 17.56
CA GLY A 5 -3.81 58.62 16.89
C GLY A 5 -4.66 57.98 15.79
N ARG A 6 -4.40 58.37 14.54
CA ARG A 6 -5.12 57.97 13.31
C ARG A 6 -5.11 56.45 13.08
N GLY A 7 -6.29 55.90 12.82
CA GLY A 7 -6.47 54.55 12.28
C GLY A 7 -5.90 54.41 10.85
N ARG A 8 -5.46 53.19 10.53
CA ARG A 8 -5.26 52.73 9.15
C ARG A 8 -5.95 51.38 9.00
N ARG A 9 -7.03 51.37 8.22
CA ARG A 9 -7.69 50.17 7.72
C ARG A 9 -6.91 49.60 6.53
N ALA A 10 -6.98 48.27 6.45
CA ALA A 10 -6.62 47.32 5.40
C ALA A 10 -6.29 47.82 3.98
N THR A 11 -5.27 47.19 3.38
CA THR A 11 -5.31 46.71 2.00
C THR A 11 -4.51 45.41 1.91
N VAL A 12 -5.21 44.27 1.76
CA VAL A 12 -4.61 43.01 1.32
C VAL A 12 -4.52 43.11 -0.19
N SER A 13 -3.30 43.23 -0.72
CA SER A 13 -3.06 43.27 -2.16
C SER A 13 -2.96 41.83 -2.66
N LEU A 14 -3.99 41.37 -3.37
CA LEU A 14 -3.97 40.13 -4.14
C LEU A 14 -3.09 40.37 -5.37
N LEU A 15 -1.84 39.92 -5.35
CA LEU A 15 -0.99 39.90 -6.54
C LEU A 15 -1.20 38.57 -7.27
N ALA A 16 -2.09 38.62 -8.26
CA ALA A 16 -2.20 37.60 -9.30
C ALA A 16 -0.87 37.56 -10.08
N VAL A 17 -0.20 36.40 -10.07
CA VAL A 17 0.97 36.17 -10.94
C VAL A 17 0.45 35.77 -12.32
N PRO A 18 0.73 36.56 -13.37
CA PRO A 18 0.27 36.25 -14.72
C PRO A 18 1.15 35.16 -15.33
N VAL A 19 0.50 34.12 -15.87
CA VAL A 19 1.11 33.19 -16.82
C VAL A 19 1.47 33.98 -18.07
N CYS A 20 2.74 34.35 -18.22
CA CYS A 20 3.24 35.11 -19.36
C CYS A 20 3.89 34.15 -20.36
N TYR A 21 3.16 33.89 -21.43
CA TYR A 21 3.59 33.17 -22.61
C TYR A 21 4.32 34.17 -23.53
N CYS A 22 5.65 34.11 -23.59
CA CYS A 22 6.43 34.92 -24.54
C CYS A 22 7.47 34.05 -25.28
N LEU A 23 6.96 33.51 -26.37
CA LEU A 23 7.58 33.24 -27.67
C LEU A 23 8.90 34.02 -27.94
N ALA A 24 9.98 33.29 -28.18
CA ALA A 24 11.14 33.79 -28.92
C ALA A 24 11.24 33.01 -30.24
N ALA A 25 11.14 33.74 -31.36
CA ALA A 25 11.30 33.23 -32.71
C ALA A 25 12.40 34.01 -33.44
N ARG A 26 13.43 33.30 -33.95
CA ARG A 26 14.20 33.54 -35.20
C ARG A 26 14.85 32.20 -35.59
N LEU A 27 14.47 31.52 -36.68
CA LEU A 27 14.67 31.74 -38.13
C LEU A 27 16.05 31.30 -38.66
N ALA A 28 16.07 30.14 -39.35
CA ALA A 28 16.87 29.76 -40.53
C ALA A 28 16.63 28.25 -40.79
N GLU A 29 15.59 27.87 -41.54
CA GLU A 29 15.58 27.56 -42.99
C GLU A 29 16.15 26.18 -43.37
N ALA A 30 15.24 25.25 -43.68
CA ALA A 30 15.35 24.34 -44.82
C ALA A 30 13.94 23.91 -45.27
N GLN A 31 13.62 24.22 -46.52
CA GLN A 31 12.34 24.03 -47.21
C GLN A 31 12.04 22.53 -47.47
N THR A 32 10.92 22.02 -46.93
CA THR A 32 9.68 21.55 -47.60
C THR A 32 9.78 20.52 -48.73
N GLU A 33 9.25 19.33 -48.48
CA GLU A 33 8.27 18.66 -49.36
C GLU A 33 7.26 17.87 -48.50
N THR A 34 5.97 18.15 -48.68
CA THR A 34 4.84 17.42 -48.11
C THR A 34 4.23 16.51 -49.18
N PRO A 35 3.79 15.28 -48.83
CA PRO A 35 2.66 14.66 -49.50
C PRO A 35 1.42 14.58 -48.59
N SER A 36 0.28 14.81 -49.24
CA SER A 36 -1.09 14.84 -48.73
C SER A 36 -1.57 13.51 -48.09
N PRO A 37 -2.65 13.50 -47.29
CA PRO A 37 -3.11 12.34 -46.54
C PRO A 37 -3.84 11.33 -47.44
N GLN A 38 -3.35 10.09 -47.51
CA GLN A 38 -4.12 8.95 -48.03
C GLN A 38 -4.94 8.32 -46.89
N ALA A 39 -6.24 8.14 -47.13
CA ALA A 39 -7.14 7.40 -46.27
C ALA A 39 -6.67 5.93 -46.12
N PRO A 40 -6.82 5.29 -44.95
CA PRO A 40 -6.43 3.89 -44.78
C PRO A 40 -7.38 2.97 -45.57
N PRO A 41 -6.86 2.01 -46.37
CA PRO A 41 -7.68 0.95 -46.95
C PRO A 41 -8.11 -0.07 -45.86
N PRO A 42 -9.20 -0.83 -46.09
CA PRO A 42 -9.86 -1.61 -45.05
C PRO A 42 -9.02 -2.83 -44.65
N SER A 43 -8.70 -2.95 -43.36
CA SER A 43 -8.07 -4.15 -42.81
C SER A 43 -9.04 -5.32 -42.86
N ALA A 44 -8.86 -6.19 -43.83
CA ALA A 44 -9.47 -7.50 -43.90
C ALA A 44 -9.08 -8.33 -42.66
N GLN A 45 -10.08 -8.99 -42.08
CA GLN A 45 -9.92 -9.99 -41.02
C GLN A 45 -8.99 -11.11 -41.49
N SER A 46 -8.01 -11.47 -40.66
CA SER A 46 -7.60 -12.86 -40.53
C SER A 46 -7.06 -13.10 -39.14
N GLY A 47 -7.79 -13.92 -38.37
CA GLY A 47 -7.45 -14.26 -37.01
C GLY A 47 -6.10 -14.97 -36.91
N LYS A 48 -5.29 -14.52 -35.95
CA LYS A 48 -4.37 -15.38 -35.22
C LYS A 48 -4.49 -15.04 -33.75
N GLN A 49 -4.77 -16.09 -32.99
CA GLN A 49 -5.11 -16.09 -31.57
C GLN A 49 -4.14 -15.24 -30.75
N ASN A 50 -4.71 -14.27 -30.03
CA ASN A 50 -4.05 -13.55 -28.96
C ASN A 50 -3.73 -14.56 -27.85
N LYS A 51 -2.51 -15.13 -27.86
CA LYS A 51 -1.98 -15.80 -26.68
C LYS A 51 -1.70 -14.71 -25.65
N GLN A 52 -2.70 -14.43 -24.82
CA GLN A 52 -2.51 -13.82 -23.52
C GLN A 52 -1.41 -14.62 -22.81
N THR A 53 -0.22 -14.02 -22.68
CA THR A 53 0.79 -14.49 -21.75
C THR A 53 0.15 -14.45 -20.35
N PRO A 54 0.00 -15.59 -19.66
CA PRO A 54 -0.45 -15.58 -18.28
C PRO A 54 0.58 -14.78 -17.47
N TYR A 55 0.11 -13.87 -16.60
CA TYR A 55 0.93 -13.43 -15.48
C TYR A 55 1.48 -14.68 -14.79
N PRO A 56 2.78 -14.75 -14.43
CA PRO A 56 3.33 -15.95 -13.81
C PRO A 56 2.56 -16.21 -12.50
N THR A 57 1.69 -17.22 -12.52
CA THR A 57 0.83 -17.64 -11.40
C THR A 57 1.60 -18.36 -10.29
N GLN A 58 2.92 -18.53 -10.41
CA GLN A 58 3.72 -19.15 -9.35
C GLN A 58 5.07 -18.45 -9.22
N LEU A 59 5.16 -17.53 -8.26
CA LEU A 59 6.43 -17.23 -7.62
C LEU A 59 6.71 -18.37 -6.63
N ASN A 60 7.12 -19.53 -7.16
CA ASN A 60 7.60 -20.63 -6.31
C ASN A 60 9.01 -20.28 -5.86
N LEU A 61 9.11 -19.57 -4.75
CA LEU A 61 10.28 -19.61 -3.88
C LEU A 61 9.82 -20.12 -2.52
N GLU A 62 9.77 -21.44 -2.35
CA GLU A 62 10.01 -21.99 -1.01
C GLU A 62 11.47 -21.68 -0.68
N LEU A 63 11.71 -20.56 0.00
CA LEU A 63 12.99 -20.30 0.61
C LEU A 63 12.78 -20.22 2.11
N HIS A 64 12.94 -21.33 2.82
CA HIS A 64 12.90 -21.32 4.28
C HIS A 64 14.10 -20.52 4.80
N ALA A 65 13.83 -19.40 5.47
CA ALA A 65 14.85 -18.61 6.14
C ALA A 65 15.73 -19.51 7.02
N THR A 66 17.04 -19.46 6.80
CA THR A 66 18.00 -20.16 7.67
C THR A 66 18.02 -19.52 9.07
N PRO A 67 18.49 -20.21 10.12
CA PRO A 67 18.71 -19.60 11.43
C PRO A 67 19.59 -18.34 11.35
N GLU A 68 20.53 -18.29 10.41
CA GLU A 68 21.38 -17.14 10.13
C GLU A 68 20.58 -15.97 9.54
N ASP A 69 19.68 -16.25 8.59
CA ASP A 69 18.77 -15.25 8.03
C ASP A 69 17.83 -14.70 9.11
N ALA A 70 17.28 -15.58 9.95
CA ALA A 70 16.45 -15.20 11.08
C ALA A 70 17.19 -14.24 12.02
N LYS A 71 18.43 -14.58 12.39
CA LYS A 71 19.26 -13.72 13.23
C LYS A 71 19.51 -12.36 12.57
N ARG A 72 19.82 -12.34 11.25
CA ARG A 72 20.05 -11.10 10.50
C ARG A 72 18.80 -10.21 10.50
N ILE A 73 17.64 -10.78 10.15
CA ILE A 73 16.35 -10.09 10.13
C ILE A 73 16.07 -9.49 11.51
N LEU A 74 16.08 -10.32 12.56
CA LEU A 74 15.75 -9.86 13.91
C LEU A 74 16.73 -8.81 14.43
N SER A 75 18.02 -8.93 14.11
CA SER A 75 19.03 -7.93 14.52
C SER A 75 18.88 -6.57 13.81
N SER A 76 18.21 -6.52 12.65
CA SER A 76 18.03 -5.29 11.88
C SER A 76 16.79 -4.48 12.30
N VAL A 77 15.91 -5.05 13.13
CA VAL A 77 14.65 -4.42 13.54
C VAL A 77 14.88 -3.07 14.21
N ASP A 78 15.72 -3.01 15.24
CA ASP A 78 15.97 -1.75 15.97
C ASP A 78 16.65 -0.71 15.07
N GLY A 79 17.57 -1.14 14.21
CA GLY A 79 18.25 -0.27 13.25
C GLY A 79 17.28 0.37 12.26
N LEU A 80 16.35 -0.41 11.71
CA LEU A 80 15.34 0.07 10.78
C LEU A 80 14.23 0.88 11.44
N LEU A 81 13.88 0.55 12.68
CA LEU A 81 12.95 1.35 13.48
C LEU A 81 13.55 2.73 13.77
N ASN A 82 14.84 2.79 14.12
CA ASN A 82 15.57 4.05 14.32
C ASN A 82 15.70 4.84 13.02
N PHE A 83 16.00 4.17 11.90
CA PHE A 83 15.98 4.81 10.57
C PHE A 83 14.61 5.47 10.31
N SER A 84 13.52 4.76 10.55
CA SER A 84 12.16 5.28 10.37
C SER A 84 11.87 6.46 11.33
N SER A 85 12.37 6.38 12.56
CA SER A 85 12.27 7.44 13.57
C SER A 85 12.99 8.72 13.13
N GLU A 86 14.23 8.61 12.66
CA GLU A 86 15.02 9.74 12.19
C GLU A 86 14.36 10.45 11.00
N HIS A 87 13.88 9.69 10.01
CA HIS A 87 13.33 10.25 8.78
C HIS A 87 11.90 10.78 8.94
N SER A 88 11.12 10.21 9.87
CA SER A 88 9.76 10.70 10.18
C SER A 88 9.75 11.83 11.21
N GLY A 89 10.83 11.97 12.00
CA GLY A 89 10.87 12.88 13.15
C GLY A 89 10.05 12.38 14.35
N LEU A 90 9.59 11.13 14.34
CA LEU A 90 8.83 10.51 15.43
C LEU A 90 9.79 9.71 16.33
N PRO A 91 10.06 10.13 17.57
CA PRO A 91 10.81 9.32 18.53
C PRO A 91 10.27 7.90 18.73
N VAL A 92 11.14 6.93 18.96
CA VAL A 92 10.73 5.58 19.38
C VAL A 92 10.37 5.61 20.88
N HIS A 93 9.15 5.20 21.23
CA HIS A 93 8.68 5.09 22.62
C HIS A 93 8.84 3.68 23.22
N SER A 94 8.79 2.65 22.38
CA SER A 94 8.90 1.25 22.81
C SER A 94 9.62 0.38 21.79
N HIS A 95 10.32 -0.65 22.28
CA HIS A 95 10.89 -1.68 21.43
C HIS A 95 9.78 -2.45 20.67
N VAL A 96 10.06 -2.78 19.41
CA VAL A 96 9.17 -3.58 18.56
C VAL A 96 9.79 -4.96 18.39
N GLN A 97 9.07 -6.00 18.82
CA GLN A 97 9.54 -7.37 18.66
C GLN A 97 9.37 -7.81 17.20
N GLY A 98 10.42 -8.38 16.63
CA GLY A 98 10.36 -9.11 15.35
C GLY A 98 10.17 -10.61 15.54
N GLN A 99 9.43 -11.25 14.65
CA GLN A 99 9.31 -12.71 14.56
C GLN A 99 9.29 -13.16 13.08
N LEU A 100 9.74 -14.38 12.84
CA LEU A 100 9.49 -15.07 11.57
C LEU A 100 8.20 -15.88 11.66
N ILE A 101 7.47 -15.98 10.55
CA ILE A 101 6.26 -16.78 10.46
C ILE A 101 6.19 -17.55 9.14
N ASP A 102 5.81 -18.81 9.23
CA ASP A 102 5.62 -19.69 8.08
C ASP A 102 4.16 -19.62 7.56
N ARG A 103 3.91 -20.23 6.39
CA ARG A 103 2.57 -20.16 5.76
C ARG A 103 1.49 -20.73 6.64
N LYS A 104 1.82 -21.77 7.41
CA LYS A 104 0.93 -22.41 8.36
C LYS A 104 0.52 -21.43 9.47
N GLY A 105 1.48 -20.76 10.09
CA GLY A 105 1.25 -19.76 11.13
C GLY A 105 0.43 -18.57 10.61
N VAL A 106 0.67 -18.11 9.38
CA VAL A 106 -0.16 -17.07 8.76
C VAL A 106 -1.60 -17.55 8.60
N LYS A 107 -1.80 -18.78 8.11
CA LYS A 107 -3.15 -19.36 7.97
C LYS A 107 -3.86 -19.49 9.31
N GLU A 108 -3.17 -19.96 10.35
CA GLU A 108 -3.73 -20.10 11.70
C GLU A 108 -4.13 -18.75 12.31
N LYS A 109 -3.30 -17.71 12.14
CA LYS A 109 -3.65 -16.33 12.53
C LYS A 109 -4.88 -15.83 11.78
N LYS A 110 -4.93 -16.00 10.45
CA LYS A 110 -6.10 -15.60 9.65
C LYS A 110 -7.37 -16.34 10.05
N GLU A 111 -7.29 -17.64 10.27
CA GLU A 111 -8.42 -18.45 10.77
C GLU A 111 -8.92 -17.93 12.11
N THR A 112 -8.01 -17.64 13.03
CA THR A 112 -8.34 -17.08 14.34
C THR A 112 -9.05 -15.74 14.19
N GLU A 113 -8.51 -14.81 13.40
CA GLU A 113 -9.12 -13.49 13.16
C GLU A 113 -10.49 -13.59 12.49
N LEU A 114 -10.61 -14.43 11.45
CA LEU A 114 -11.87 -14.66 10.75
C LEU A 114 -12.88 -15.47 11.56
N SER A 115 -12.50 -16.09 12.69
CA SER A 115 -13.45 -16.77 13.59
C SER A 115 -14.13 -15.82 14.58
N LYS A 116 -13.63 -14.59 14.73
CA LYS A 116 -14.21 -13.60 15.65
C LYS A 116 -15.61 -13.21 15.19
N ALA A 117 -16.55 -13.15 16.15
CA ALA A 117 -17.97 -12.97 15.86
C ALA A 117 -18.28 -11.65 15.12
N ASP A 118 -17.61 -10.56 15.50
CA ASP A 118 -17.74 -9.25 14.86
C ASP A 118 -17.19 -9.25 13.42
N VAL A 119 -16.05 -9.92 13.21
CA VAL A 119 -15.44 -10.07 11.89
C VAL A 119 -16.33 -10.91 10.97
N MET A 120 -16.84 -12.04 11.46
CA MET A 120 -17.78 -12.90 10.72
C MET A 120 -19.04 -12.14 10.31
N ALA A 121 -19.69 -11.44 11.25
CA ALA A 121 -20.89 -10.67 10.97
C ALA A 121 -20.64 -9.56 9.93
N ARG A 122 -19.48 -8.89 10.00
CA ARG A 122 -19.10 -7.88 8.99
C ARG A 122 -18.84 -8.51 7.63
N LEU A 123 -18.14 -9.65 7.60
CA LEU A 123 -17.83 -10.37 6.37
C LEU A 123 -19.08 -10.84 5.64
N GLU A 124 -20.06 -11.39 6.36
CA GLU A 124 -21.34 -11.82 5.79
C GLU A 124 -22.12 -10.65 5.18
N ARG A 125 -22.18 -9.51 5.87
CA ARG A 125 -22.81 -8.29 5.35
C ARG A 125 -22.11 -7.80 4.09
N SER A 126 -20.78 -7.74 4.08
CA SER A 126 -19.99 -7.36 2.91
C SER A 126 -20.19 -8.33 1.75
N ALA A 127 -20.17 -9.64 2.00
CA ALA A 127 -20.39 -10.66 0.99
C ALA A 127 -21.76 -10.50 0.32
N LEU A 128 -22.81 -10.22 1.10
CA LEU A 128 -24.14 -9.98 0.55
C LEU A 128 -24.16 -8.78 -0.40
N VAL A 129 -23.55 -7.66 -0.01
CA VAL A 129 -23.49 -6.44 -0.83
C VAL A 129 -22.69 -6.68 -2.10
N LEU A 130 -21.49 -7.26 -1.99
CA LEU A 130 -20.62 -7.56 -3.13
C LEU A 130 -21.33 -8.47 -4.15
N LYS A 131 -22.05 -9.50 -3.66
CA LYS A 131 -22.87 -10.38 -4.50
C LYS A 131 -24.01 -9.62 -5.16
N LYS A 132 -24.73 -8.76 -4.43
CA LYS A 132 -25.86 -7.97 -4.98
C LYS A 132 -25.43 -7.00 -6.06
N LEU A 133 -24.28 -6.36 -5.90
CA LEU A 133 -23.70 -5.44 -6.90
C LEU A 133 -23.05 -6.16 -8.09
N GLY A 134 -22.92 -7.49 -8.05
CA GLY A 134 -22.28 -8.27 -9.11
C GLY A 134 -20.76 -8.11 -9.17
N LEU A 135 -20.13 -7.66 -8.07
CA LEU A 135 -18.67 -7.48 -7.97
C LEU A 135 -17.94 -8.80 -7.71
N VAL A 136 -18.67 -9.82 -7.23
CA VAL A 136 -18.15 -11.19 -7.00
C VAL A 136 -19.19 -12.23 -7.45
N PRO A 137 -18.77 -13.48 -7.74
CA PRO A 137 -19.69 -14.57 -8.04
C PRO A 137 -20.73 -14.79 -6.94
N ARG A 138 -21.96 -15.18 -7.33
CA ARG A 138 -23.08 -15.35 -6.40
C ARG A 138 -22.85 -16.49 -5.41
N ASP A 139 -22.13 -17.51 -5.85
CA ASP A 139 -21.75 -18.71 -5.12
C ASP A 139 -20.40 -18.60 -4.39
N LEU A 140 -19.68 -17.47 -4.53
CA LEU A 140 -18.41 -17.28 -3.83
C LEU A 140 -18.59 -17.40 -2.31
N ASP A 141 -17.84 -18.32 -1.69
CA ASP A 141 -17.60 -18.32 -0.25
C ASP A 141 -16.45 -17.36 0.06
N LEU A 142 -16.81 -16.15 0.51
CA LEU A 142 -15.84 -15.10 0.77
C LEU A 142 -14.89 -15.46 1.93
N ARG A 143 -15.34 -16.23 2.92
CA ARG A 143 -14.51 -16.64 4.05
C ARG A 143 -13.44 -17.61 3.60
N SER A 144 -13.85 -18.67 2.90
CA SER A 144 -12.91 -19.65 2.35
C SER A 144 -11.94 -19.01 1.36
N PHE A 145 -12.41 -18.04 0.56
CA PHE A 145 -11.56 -17.25 -0.32
C PHE A 145 -10.50 -16.44 0.45
N MET A 146 -10.85 -15.79 1.56
CA MET A 146 -9.88 -15.02 2.38
C MET A 146 -8.89 -15.91 3.14
N LEU A 147 -9.27 -17.15 3.46
CA LEU A 147 -8.41 -18.14 4.11
C LEU A 147 -7.41 -18.81 3.17
N ASP A 148 -7.63 -18.70 1.86
CA ASP A 148 -6.71 -19.24 0.87
C ASP A 148 -5.43 -18.40 0.79
N THR A 149 -4.44 -18.77 1.61
CA THR A 149 -3.12 -18.13 1.63
C THR A 149 -2.27 -18.45 0.39
N THR A 150 -2.71 -19.38 -0.47
CA THR A 150 -1.97 -19.74 -1.71
C THR A 150 -1.79 -18.53 -2.62
N ASN A 151 -2.75 -17.61 -2.60
CA ASN A 151 -2.76 -16.41 -3.43
C ASN A 151 -2.28 -15.15 -2.69
N ASP A 152 -1.75 -15.28 -1.48
CA ASP A 152 -1.43 -14.14 -0.64
C ASP A 152 -0.13 -13.45 -1.11
N PRO A 153 -0.17 -12.20 -1.59
CA PRO A 153 1.04 -11.45 -1.96
C PRO A 153 1.78 -10.90 -0.72
N LEU A 154 1.46 -11.41 0.48
CA LEU A 154 2.00 -10.94 1.74
C LEU A 154 3.49 -11.29 1.84
N ALA A 155 4.29 -10.32 2.31
CA ALA A 155 5.72 -10.49 2.57
C ALA A 155 6.10 -10.19 4.03
N GLY A 156 5.28 -9.42 4.74
CA GLY A 156 5.45 -9.04 6.13
C GLY A 156 4.16 -8.41 6.62
N PHE A 157 4.00 -8.33 7.94
CA PHE A 157 2.94 -7.52 8.54
C PHE A 157 3.29 -7.13 9.98
N TYR A 158 2.89 -5.93 10.39
CA TYR A 158 2.80 -5.56 11.80
C TYR A 158 1.41 -5.88 12.38
N ASP A 159 1.36 -6.52 13.54
CA ASP A 159 0.13 -6.83 14.28
C ASP A 159 -0.08 -5.79 15.40
N PRO A 160 -1.04 -4.85 15.27
CA PRO A 160 -1.27 -3.82 16.30
C PRO A 160 -1.88 -4.36 17.58
N ALA A 161 -2.45 -5.57 17.60
CA ALA A 161 -2.98 -6.17 18.82
C ALA A 161 -1.86 -6.75 19.68
N THR A 162 -0.87 -7.40 19.06
CA THR A 162 0.25 -8.00 19.78
C THR A 162 1.50 -7.10 19.83
N LYS A 163 1.53 -6.02 19.04
CA LYS A 163 2.68 -5.13 18.83
C LYS A 163 3.91 -5.84 18.26
N ILE A 164 3.70 -6.88 17.47
CA ILE A 164 4.77 -7.71 16.89
C ILE A 164 4.83 -7.46 15.39
N PHE A 165 6.04 -7.24 14.89
CA PHE A 165 6.36 -7.29 13.48
C PHE A 165 6.65 -8.75 13.07
N TYR A 166 5.97 -9.23 12.04
CA TYR A 166 6.18 -10.55 11.44
C TYR A 166 6.79 -10.42 10.05
N MET A 167 7.92 -11.08 9.84
CA MET A 167 8.50 -11.33 8.51
C MET A 167 8.10 -12.73 8.06
N LEU A 168 7.66 -12.86 6.80
CA LEU A 168 7.33 -14.17 6.25
C LEU A 168 8.61 -14.90 5.86
N ASP A 169 8.74 -16.15 6.28
CA ASP A 169 10.00 -16.88 6.13
C ASP A 169 10.34 -17.24 4.68
N TRP A 170 9.36 -17.22 3.76
CA TRP A 170 9.51 -17.52 2.33
C TRP A 170 9.85 -16.31 1.45
N VAL A 171 10.10 -15.13 2.04
CA VAL A 171 10.41 -13.92 1.28
C VAL A 171 11.90 -13.89 0.93
N PRO A 172 12.27 -13.69 -0.36
CA PRO A 172 13.67 -13.57 -0.78
C PRO A 172 14.41 -12.46 -0.04
N VAL A 173 15.66 -12.70 0.33
CA VAL A 173 16.47 -11.80 1.17
C VAL A 173 16.53 -10.37 0.61
N GLU A 174 16.60 -10.23 -0.71
CA GLU A 174 16.68 -8.94 -1.40
C GLU A 174 15.39 -8.13 -1.27
N ALA A 175 14.25 -8.79 -1.06
CA ALA A 175 12.95 -8.17 -0.84
C ALA A 175 12.65 -7.92 0.64
N GLN A 176 13.40 -8.53 1.57
CA GLN A 176 13.12 -8.44 3.00
C GLN A 176 13.28 -7.02 3.54
N LEU A 177 14.40 -6.35 3.23
CA LEU A 177 14.70 -5.03 3.78
C LEU A 177 13.62 -3.97 3.52
N PRO A 178 13.13 -3.76 2.28
CA PRO A 178 12.07 -2.78 2.04
C PRO A 178 10.74 -3.15 2.71
N VAL A 179 10.42 -4.45 2.82
CA VAL A 179 9.24 -4.92 3.55
C VAL A 179 9.36 -4.57 5.04
N MET A 180 10.50 -4.86 5.65
CA MET A 180 10.75 -4.50 7.06
C MET A 180 10.60 -3.00 7.30
N ALA A 181 11.17 -2.16 6.43
CA ALA A 181 11.06 -0.72 6.55
C ALA A 181 9.59 -0.24 6.48
N HIS A 182 8.79 -0.84 5.59
CA HIS A 182 7.36 -0.56 5.50
C HIS A 182 6.62 -0.92 6.80
N GLU A 183 6.81 -2.15 7.29
CA GLU A 183 6.10 -2.62 8.48
C GLU A 183 6.55 -1.93 9.76
N LEU A 184 7.84 -1.60 9.89
CA LEU A 184 8.36 -0.87 11.05
C LEU A 184 7.93 0.59 11.06
N THR A 185 7.61 1.17 9.89
CA THR A 185 6.93 2.46 9.83
C THR A 185 5.53 2.35 10.43
N HIS A 186 4.76 1.30 10.12
CA HIS A 186 3.45 1.06 10.76
C HIS A 186 3.60 0.88 12.27
N ALA A 187 4.60 0.10 12.70
CA ALA A 187 4.89 -0.13 14.11
C ALA A 187 5.21 1.18 14.84
N LEU A 188 6.04 2.05 14.25
CA LEU A 188 6.38 3.35 14.82
C LEU A 188 5.14 4.26 14.91
N GLN A 189 4.34 4.34 13.85
CA GLN A 189 3.12 5.16 13.83
C GLN A 189 2.10 4.70 14.88
N ASP A 190 1.99 3.40 15.11
CA ASP A 190 1.10 2.85 16.13
C ASP A 190 1.47 3.29 17.55
N GLN A 191 2.75 3.54 17.84
CA GLN A 191 3.21 4.07 19.14
C GLN A 191 2.63 5.47 19.45
N TYR A 192 2.10 6.17 18.45
CA TYR A 192 1.49 7.50 18.58
C TYR A 192 -0.03 7.46 18.46
N VAL A 193 -0.56 6.64 17.54
CA VAL A 193 -1.99 6.63 17.22
C VAL A 193 -2.76 5.66 18.13
N GLY A 194 -2.12 4.56 18.56
CA GLY A 194 -2.77 3.48 19.29
C GLY A 194 -3.88 2.82 18.47
N LEU A 195 -3.52 2.20 17.34
CA LEU A 195 -4.43 1.57 16.37
C LEU A 195 -5.39 0.57 17.01
N GLU A 196 -4.94 -0.20 18.01
CA GLU A 196 -5.79 -1.16 18.73
C GLU A 196 -7.06 -0.50 19.31
N LYS A 197 -6.94 0.72 19.84
CA LYS A 197 -8.07 1.49 20.37
C LYS A 197 -9.10 1.77 19.27
N TRP A 198 -8.63 2.17 18.09
CA TRP A 198 -9.49 2.50 16.95
C TRP A 198 -10.12 1.25 16.33
N MET A 199 -9.38 0.14 16.30
CA MET A 199 -9.92 -1.16 15.85
C MET A 199 -11.08 -1.61 16.75
N LYS A 200 -10.96 -1.47 18.07
CA LYS A 200 -12.05 -1.79 19.02
C LYS A 200 -13.26 -0.90 18.80
N ILE A 201 -13.06 0.40 18.57
CA ILE A 201 -14.16 1.34 18.28
C ILE A 201 -14.86 0.96 16.97
N ALA A 202 -14.10 0.67 15.92
CA ALA A 202 -14.64 0.26 14.62
C ALA A 202 -15.40 -1.09 14.69
N ALA A 203 -14.97 -2.01 15.56
CA ALA A 203 -15.67 -3.26 15.82
C ALA A 203 -16.97 -3.06 16.62
N ALA A 204 -16.98 -2.12 17.57
CA ALA A 204 -18.15 -1.84 18.42
C ALA A 204 -19.23 -0.98 17.76
N GLY A 205 -18.88 -0.18 16.74
CA GLY A 205 -19.79 0.73 16.05
C GLY A 205 -20.51 0.17 14.82
N GLY A 206 -20.54 -1.16 14.67
CA GLY A 206 -21.03 -1.86 13.46
C GLY A 206 -22.37 -2.55 13.61
#